data_AF-A0A9E2R8T9-F1
#
_entry.id   AF-A0A9E2R8T9-F1
#
_cell.length_a   1.000
_cell.length_b   1.000
_cell.length_c   1.000
_cell.angle_alpha   90.00
_cell.angle_beta   90.00
_cell.angle_gamma   90.00
#
_symmetry.space_group_name_H-M   'P 1'
#
loop_
_entity.id
_entity.type
_entity.pdbx_description
1 polymer ?
#
loop_
_entity_poly.entity_id
_entity_poly.type
_entity_poly.pdbx_seq_one_letter_code
_entity_poly.pdbx_strand_id
1 'polypeptide(L)'
;MNRQTILISSLIILITGLAASARADDPTPADKKPAPAPKAPITNVELERIFSLKEVADPILTIDPASDEYSDLLPILSKIGTARVVLLGEPSHGDGATFLAKSRLVKFLHQRGGFDVVAFESGLYDCKRVNDGFREESSWSEATKRGVFGIWSQSEQCRQLFEYIMDTHSGAFAKELPGLQPLTLAGFDSQFTAAIRNSPFFEDLEEFFIRAGNVITADQADRLTQLKVWHIESNFKPLEYDEDQLSEEDREVLARARAANRELTKELLENIADVVAAMDMDLKQPHSKLLTAQSPQHVAFIRQCLLSLAAYTRQVDRAGAKTEDAKPEDTNQRDKAMADNLLFLANTMYPGKKIVVWAASFHNAWAIEGIQWQDVPNAYASTKTMGGYVKEALGPDVYSIMFTAAQGETGRPWTGPSPLEAAPKGSLEYLCKKANFQHAFIDLRSINPDEHASAQWLTQPLVARPLGYSPMTAVWTEHTDAFFFSQTMTPSTKAAAAEDATKKPKQSQDDEIPAEKKKPKF
;
A
#
# COMPACT_ATOMS: atom_id res chain seq x y z
N MET A 1 -37.15 8.64 -14.20
CA MET A 1 -35.81 9.14 -14.57
C MET A 1 -35.15 9.63 -13.29
N ASN A 2 -34.45 8.74 -12.59
CA ASN A 2 -33.78 9.05 -11.33
C ASN A 2 -32.28 9.17 -11.54
N ARG A 3 -31.73 10.31 -11.11
CA ARG A 3 -30.32 10.68 -11.09
C ARG A 3 -29.63 9.93 -9.94
N GLN A 4 -28.84 8.92 -10.26
CA GLN A 4 -27.72 8.48 -9.44
C GLN A 4 -26.58 8.19 -10.40
N THR A 5 -25.66 9.16 -10.50
CA THR A 5 -24.49 9.09 -11.38
C THR A 5 -23.30 9.58 -10.56
N ILE A 6 -22.44 8.60 -10.24
CA ILE A 6 -20.96 8.65 -10.23
C ILE A 6 -20.26 9.44 -9.10
N LEU A 7 -19.63 8.67 -8.21
CA LEU A 7 -18.48 9.03 -7.37
C LEU A 7 -17.68 7.74 -7.12
N ILE A 8 -16.67 7.47 -7.96
CA ILE A 8 -15.65 6.44 -7.68
C ILE A 8 -14.29 7.09 -7.93
N SER A 9 -13.87 7.88 -6.95
CA SER A 9 -12.48 8.23 -6.66
C SER A 9 -12.54 9.31 -5.59
N SER A 10 -12.01 9.02 -4.40
CA SER A 10 -11.94 9.90 -3.21
C SER A 10 -13.09 9.82 -2.20
N LEU A 11 -13.38 8.64 -1.63
CA LEU A 11 -13.91 8.53 -0.26
C LEU A 11 -13.77 7.10 0.29
N ILE A 12 -12.63 6.78 0.93
CA ILE A 12 -12.57 5.69 1.91
C ILE A 12 -11.98 6.26 3.20
N ILE A 13 -12.71 7.22 3.80
CA ILE A 13 -12.69 7.50 5.24
C ILE A 13 -14.14 7.78 5.66
N LEU A 14 -14.61 7.04 6.66
CA LEU A 14 -15.89 7.13 7.40
C LEU A 14 -17.21 7.03 6.62
N ILE A 15 -17.88 5.86 6.73
CA ILE A 15 -19.34 5.83 6.94
C ILE A 15 -19.60 5.07 8.24
N THR A 16 -19.80 5.83 9.31
CA THR A 16 -20.51 5.41 10.52
C THR A 16 -22.00 5.24 10.19
N GLY A 17 -22.60 4.17 10.70
CA GLY A 17 -24.00 3.85 10.44
C GLY A 17 -25.00 4.90 10.92
N LEU A 18 -26.09 5.01 10.16
CA LEU A 18 -27.39 5.36 10.72
C LEU A 18 -28.29 4.13 10.61
N ALA A 19 -28.56 3.51 11.76
CA ALA A 19 -29.66 2.59 11.92
C ALA A 19 -30.97 3.39 11.90
N ALA A 20 -31.75 3.25 10.83
CA ALA A 20 -33.15 3.63 10.84
C ALA A 20 -33.94 2.45 11.42
N SER A 21 -34.48 2.63 12.62
CA SER A 21 -35.47 1.74 13.22
C SER A 21 -36.74 1.78 12.37
N ALA A 22 -37.02 0.70 11.65
CA ALA A 22 -38.32 0.44 11.07
C ALA A 22 -38.96 -0.71 11.84
N ARG A 23 -40.20 -0.48 12.28
CA ARG A 23 -41.02 -1.39 13.08
C ARG A 23 -41.16 -2.76 12.42
N ALA A 24 -41.22 -3.78 13.27
CA ALA A 24 -41.51 -5.16 12.92
C ALA A 24 -42.94 -5.29 12.36
N ASP A 25 -43.04 -5.79 11.14
CA ASP A 25 -44.25 -6.43 10.62
C ASP A 25 -43.94 -7.93 10.40
N ASP A 26 -44.95 -8.77 10.67
CA ASP A 26 -44.90 -10.23 10.81
C ASP A 26 -44.21 -11.02 9.67
N PRO A 27 -43.64 -12.21 9.98
CA PRO A 27 -42.92 -13.03 9.02
C PRO A 27 -43.88 -13.67 8.00
N THR A 28 -43.63 -13.41 6.71
CA THR A 28 -44.21 -14.17 5.59
C THR A 28 -43.46 -15.51 5.42
N PRO A 29 -44.13 -16.57 4.91
CA PRO A 29 -43.54 -17.91 4.82
C PRO A 29 -42.33 -17.94 3.88
N ALA A 30 -41.27 -18.61 4.31
CA ALA A 30 -40.01 -18.76 3.60
C ALA A 30 -40.18 -19.30 2.16
N ASP A 31 -39.88 -18.46 1.17
CA ASP A 31 -39.69 -18.88 -0.21
C ASP A 31 -38.45 -19.79 -0.29
N LYS A 32 -38.68 -21.07 -0.60
CA LYS A 32 -37.63 -22.02 -0.91
C LYS A 32 -36.86 -21.52 -2.13
N LYS A 33 -35.61 -21.13 -1.92
CA LYS A 33 -34.65 -20.80 -2.99
C LYS A 33 -34.64 -21.96 -4.01
N PRO A 34 -34.91 -21.71 -5.30
CA PRO A 34 -35.00 -22.78 -6.29
C PRO A 34 -33.66 -23.53 -6.39
N ALA A 35 -33.73 -24.83 -6.63
CA ALA A 35 -32.55 -25.67 -6.82
C ALA A 35 -31.65 -25.10 -7.93
N PRO A 36 -30.32 -25.10 -7.77
CA PRO A 36 -29.42 -24.55 -8.78
C PRO A 36 -29.63 -25.27 -10.11
N ALA A 37 -29.78 -24.50 -11.18
CA ALA A 37 -29.92 -25.02 -12.54
C ALA A 37 -28.75 -25.98 -12.87
N PRO A 38 -28.98 -27.04 -13.66
CA PRO A 38 -27.93 -27.95 -14.08
C PRO A 38 -26.79 -27.17 -14.74
N LYS A 39 -25.55 -27.42 -14.32
CA LYS A 39 -24.36 -26.74 -14.84
C LYS A 39 -24.27 -26.99 -16.35
N ALA A 40 -24.33 -25.92 -17.14
CA ALA A 40 -24.15 -26.02 -18.59
C ALA A 40 -22.84 -26.75 -18.93
N PRO A 41 -22.83 -27.63 -19.95
CA PRO A 41 -21.64 -28.37 -20.33
C PRO A 41 -20.48 -27.44 -20.74
N ILE A 42 -19.25 -27.93 -20.55
CA ILE A 42 -18.03 -27.25 -21.02
C ILE A 42 -18.00 -27.37 -22.55
N THR A 43 -17.77 -26.27 -23.23
CA THR A 43 -17.65 -26.21 -24.70
C THR A 43 -16.27 -26.66 -25.18
N ASN A 44 -16.13 -27.02 -26.45
CA ASN A 44 -14.82 -27.39 -27.02
C ASN A 44 -13.81 -26.25 -26.94
N VAL A 45 -14.23 -25.00 -27.17
CA VAL A 45 -13.39 -23.81 -27.02
C VAL A 45 -12.90 -23.66 -25.58
N GLU A 46 -13.77 -23.89 -24.59
CA GLU A 46 -13.35 -23.86 -23.19
C GLU A 46 -12.35 -24.99 -22.86
N LEU A 47 -12.54 -26.20 -23.41
CA LEU A 47 -11.58 -27.29 -23.23
C LEU A 47 -10.21 -26.93 -23.82
N GLU A 48 -10.16 -26.41 -25.04
CA GLU A 48 -8.92 -25.95 -25.69
C GLU A 48 -8.21 -24.87 -24.87
N ARG A 49 -8.96 -23.89 -24.35
CA ARG A 49 -8.41 -22.85 -23.45
C ARG A 49 -7.90 -23.43 -22.15
N ILE A 50 -8.59 -24.40 -21.55
CA ILE A 50 -8.16 -25.08 -20.32
C ILE A 50 -6.86 -25.86 -20.55
N PHE A 51 -6.74 -26.59 -21.67
CA PHE A 51 -5.54 -27.35 -21.98
C PHE A 51 -4.35 -26.45 -22.27
N SER A 52 -4.51 -25.45 -23.15
CA SER A 52 -3.44 -24.48 -23.46
C SER A 52 -3.01 -23.69 -22.23
N LEU A 53 -3.93 -23.33 -21.33
CA LEU A 53 -3.57 -22.66 -20.07
C LEU A 53 -2.65 -23.52 -19.20
N LYS A 54 -2.80 -24.84 -19.19
CA LYS A 54 -1.91 -25.75 -18.45
C LYS A 54 -0.51 -25.85 -19.04
N GLU A 55 -0.35 -25.55 -20.32
CA GLU A 55 0.96 -25.56 -20.99
C GLU A 55 1.78 -24.32 -20.65
N VAL A 56 1.11 -23.18 -20.40
CA VAL A 56 1.77 -21.87 -20.23
C VAL A 56 1.78 -21.33 -18.81
N ALA A 57 0.90 -21.83 -17.93
CA ALA A 57 0.85 -21.40 -16.53
C ALA A 57 1.79 -22.23 -15.65
N ASP A 58 2.55 -21.57 -14.77
CA ASP A 58 3.34 -22.24 -13.75
C ASP A 58 2.46 -22.53 -12.52
N PRO A 59 2.28 -23.80 -12.11
CA PRO A 59 1.57 -24.12 -10.88
C PRO A 59 2.35 -23.63 -9.66
N ILE A 60 1.68 -22.97 -8.73
CA ILE A 60 2.27 -22.56 -7.45
C ILE A 60 1.78 -23.50 -6.36
N LEU A 61 2.71 -24.13 -5.65
CA LEU A 61 2.42 -25.23 -4.72
C LEU A 61 1.80 -24.73 -3.42
N THR A 62 2.23 -23.56 -2.96
CA THR A 62 1.73 -22.94 -1.73
C THR A 62 1.85 -21.43 -1.76
N ILE A 63 1.00 -20.75 -1.01
CA ILE A 63 1.09 -19.31 -0.73
C ILE A 63 1.60 -19.02 0.69
N ASP A 64 1.88 -20.06 1.48
CA ASP A 64 2.32 -19.93 2.87
C ASP A 64 3.73 -19.32 2.96
N PRO A 65 3.91 -18.14 3.58
CA PRO A 65 5.22 -17.50 3.75
C PRO A 65 6.20 -18.28 4.64
N ALA A 66 5.70 -19.25 5.41
CA ALA A 66 6.54 -20.11 6.24
C ALA A 66 7.32 -21.15 5.42
N SER A 67 6.92 -21.39 4.17
CA SER A 67 7.60 -22.31 3.28
C SER A 67 8.83 -21.66 2.62
N ASP A 68 10.00 -22.22 2.88
CA ASP A 68 11.28 -21.84 2.26
C ASP A 68 11.65 -22.69 1.03
N GLU A 69 10.77 -23.61 0.64
CA GLU A 69 10.89 -24.37 -0.61
C GLU A 69 10.40 -23.49 -1.76
N TYR A 70 11.31 -23.05 -2.64
CA TYR A 70 11.00 -22.08 -3.71
C TYR A 70 11.06 -22.65 -5.13
N SER A 71 11.08 -23.98 -5.29
CA SER A 71 11.19 -24.62 -6.61
C SER A 71 10.08 -24.19 -7.58
N ASP A 72 8.87 -23.94 -7.07
CA ASP A 72 7.71 -23.44 -7.80
C ASP A 72 7.77 -21.93 -8.12
N LEU A 73 8.60 -21.15 -7.42
CA LEU A 73 8.81 -19.72 -7.66
C LEU A 73 10.02 -19.42 -8.56
N LEU A 74 10.93 -20.37 -8.78
CA LEU A 74 12.08 -20.21 -9.67
C LEU A 74 11.70 -19.75 -11.10
N PRO A 75 10.63 -20.28 -11.73
CA PRO A 75 10.19 -19.80 -13.04
C PRO A 75 9.82 -18.31 -13.03
N ILE A 76 9.22 -17.82 -11.94
CA ILE A 76 8.83 -16.41 -11.80
C ILE A 76 10.08 -15.51 -11.85
N LEU A 77 11.16 -15.90 -11.17
CA LEU A 77 12.41 -15.12 -11.20
C LEU A 77 13.01 -15.04 -12.61
N SER A 78 12.99 -16.14 -13.35
CA SER A 78 13.41 -16.16 -14.77
C SER A 78 12.56 -15.22 -15.62
N LYS A 79 11.23 -15.26 -15.42
CA LYS A 79 10.26 -14.44 -16.15
C LYS A 79 10.34 -12.97 -15.81
N ILE A 80 10.61 -12.60 -14.55
CA ILE A 80 10.92 -11.21 -14.15
C ILE A 80 12.17 -10.71 -14.88
N GLY A 81 13.19 -11.57 -15.00
CA GLY A 81 14.42 -11.28 -15.72
C GLY A 81 15.24 -10.19 -15.06
N THR A 82 15.65 -9.17 -15.83
CA THR A 82 16.49 -8.07 -15.34
C THR A 82 15.72 -6.93 -14.69
N ALA A 83 14.38 -7.02 -14.60
CA ALA A 83 13.57 -5.96 -14.02
C ALA A 83 14.06 -5.60 -12.61
N ARG A 84 14.20 -4.30 -12.38
CA ARG A 84 14.65 -3.71 -11.12
C ARG A 84 13.48 -3.41 -10.20
N VAL A 85 12.31 -3.13 -10.74
CA VAL A 85 11.10 -2.80 -9.99
C VAL A 85 10.02 -3.83 -10.31
N VAL A 86 9.51 -4.54 -9.29
CA VAL A 86 8.42 -5.52 -9.44
C VAL A 86 7.18 -5.01 -8.74
N LEU A 87 6.10 -4.77 -9.49
CA LEU A 87 4.82 -4.28 -8.98
C LEU A 87 3.91 -5.46 -8.61
N LEU A 88 3.59 -5.60 -7.32
CA LEU A 88 2.69 -6.63 -6.80
C LEU A 88 1.34 -6.02 -6.45
N GLY A 89 0.36 -6.21 -7.34
CA GLY A 89 -1.02 -5.77 -7.17
C GLY A 89 -1.78 -6.52 -6.08
N GLU A 90 -3.01 -6.08 -5.80
CA GLU A 90 -4.03 -6.78 -5.02
C GLU A 90 -5.42 -6.29 -5.46
N PRO A 91 -6.40 -7.18 -5.71
CA PRO A 91 -7.75 -6.77 -6.09
C PRO A 91 -8.46 -5.94 -5.03
N SER A 92 -8.29 -6.32 -3.77
CA SER A 92 -8.88 -5.65 -2.62
C SER A 92 -7.87 -5.61 -1.48
N HIS A 93 -7.91 -4.53 -0.70
CA HIS A 93 -7.15 -4.40 0.55
C HIS A 93 -7.62 -5.34 1.68
N GLY A 94 -8.54 -6.26 1.39
CA GLY A 94 -9.00 -7.30 2.30
C GLY A 94 -8.58 -8.71 1.90
N ASP A 95 -7.64 -8.86 0.98
CA ASP A 95 -7.30 -10.16 0.37
C ASP A 95 -6.18 -10.89 1.12
N GLY A 96 -6.55 -11.59 2.18
CA GLY A 96 -5.62 -12.35 3.03
C GLY A 96 -4.79 -13.38 2.26
N ALA A 97 -5.39 -14.17 1.36
CA ALA A 97 -4.62 -15.13 0.55
C ALA A 97 -3.65 -14.43 -0.43
N THR A 98 -4.01 -13.26 -0.97
CA THR A 98 -3.08 -12.43 -1.76
C THR A 98 -1.93 -11.92 -0.89
N PHE A 99 -2.20 -11.50 0.35
CA PHE A 99 -1.16 -11.02 1.25
C PHE A 99 -0.17 -12.13 1.62
N LEU A 100 -0.64 -13.36 1.84
CA LEU A 100 0.23 -14.52 2.03
C LEU A 100 1.11 -14.77 0.78
N ALA A 101 0.49 -14.80 -0.41
CA ALA A 101 1.22 -15.01 -1.66
C ALA A 101 2.29 -13.92 -1.91
N LYS A 102 1.92 -12.64 -1.73
CA LYS A 102 2.84 -11.50 -1.85
C LYS A 102 3.97 -11.58 -0.81
N SER A 103 3.68 -11.98 0.43
CA SER A 103 4.68 -12.15 1.47
C SER A 103 5.71 -13.22 1.11
N ARG A 104 5.25 -14.38 0.61
CA ARG A 104 6.12 -15.45 0.14
C ARG A 104 6.96 -15.01 -1.06
N LEU A 105 6.36 -14.28 -2.02
CA LEU A 105 7.07 -13.72 -3.17
C LEU A 105 8.13 -12.69 -2.76
N VAL A 106 7.83 -11.77 -1.84
CA VAL A 106 8.80 -10.78 -1.34
C VAL A 106 9.98 -11.49 -0.68
N LYS A 107 9.72 -12.47 0.19
CA LYS A 107 10.77 -13.27 0.84
C LYS A 107 11.64 -13.98 -0.20
N PHE A 108 11.03 -14.65 -1.18
CA PHE A 108 11.75 -15.30 -2.28
C PHE A 108 12.60 -14.33 -3.11
N LEU A 109 12.03 -13.20 -3.54
CA LEU A 109 12.71 -12.20 -4.34
C LEU A 109 13.87 -11.54 -3.59
N HIS A 110 13.74 -11.34 -2.28
CA HIS A 110 14.84 -10.86 -1.46
C HIS A 110 15.96 -11.91 -1.35
N GLN A 111 15.62 -13.14 -0.97
CA GLN A 111 16.60 -14.19 -0.74
C GLN A 111 17.26 -14.77 -2.00
N ARG A 112 16.61 -14.68 -3.17
CA ARG A 112 17.08 -15.32 -4.42
C ARG A 112 17.16 -14.36 -5.61
N GLY A 113 16.41 -13.26 -5.59
CA GLY A 113 16.33 -12.30 -6.70
C GLY A 113 17.14 -11.01 -6.54
N GLY A 114 17.76 -10.80 -5.38
CA GLY A 114 18.55 -9.61 -5.06
C GLY A 114 17.71 -8.34 -4.82
N PHE A 115 16.46 -8.51 -4.37
CA PHE A 115 15.56 -7.40 -4.03
C PHE A 115 15.74 -6.95 -2.59
N ASP A 116 16.35 -5.79 -2.39
CA ASP A 116 16.72 -5.29 -1.05
C ASP A 116 15.71 -4.28 -0.47
N VAL A 117 14.68 -3.89 -1.24
CA VAL A 117 13.68 -2.90 -0.82
C VAL A 117 12.27 -3.42 -1.09
N VAL A 118 11.39 -3.28 -0.10
CA VAL A 118 9.94 -3.44 -0.26
C VAL A 118 9.25 -2.11 0.01
N ALA A 119 8.62 -1.55 -1.03
CA ALA A 119 7.95 -0.26 -0.97
C ALA A 119 6.43 -0.46 -0.89
N PHE A 120 5.81 -0.04 0.22
CA PHE A 120 4.37 -0.13 0.44
C PHE A 120 3.66 1.13 -0.05
N GLU A 121 2.41 0.97 -0.50
CA GLU A 121 1.44 2.04 -0.73
C GLU A 121 1.03 2.68 0.61
N SER A 122 2.01 3.24 1.32
CA SER A 122 1.93 3.91 2.62
C SER A 122 2.92 5.08 2.62
N GLY A 123 2.78 5.98 3.58
CA GLY A 123 3.43 7.29 3.57
C GLY A 123 4.95 7.23 3.46
N LEU A 124 5.50 8.04 2.54
CA LEU A 124 6.94 8.12 2.28
C LEU A 124 7.77 8.39 3.54
N TYR A 125 7.35 9.38 4.33
CA TYR A 125 8.03 9.75 5.57
C TYR A 125 7.88 8.66 6.64
N ASP A 126 6.64 8.25 6.91
CA ASP A 126 6.33 7.37 8.04
C ASP A 126 6.95 5.99 7.88
N CYS A 127 6.92 5.41 6.68
CA CYS A 127 7.53 4.12 6.39
C CYS A 127 9.06 4.13 6.57
N LYS A 128 9.74 5.26 6.39
CA LYS A 128 11.19 5.33 6.68
C LYS A 128 11.45 5.02 8.16
N ARG A 129 10.60 5.53 9.08
CA ARG A 129 10.71 5.35 10.53
C ARG A 129 10.37 3.93 11.00
N VAL A 130 9.64 3.16 10.19
CA VAL A 130 9.35 1.75 10.48
C VAL A 130 10.65 0.92 10.55
N ASN A 131 11.66 1.25 9.75
CA ASN A 131 12.97 0.57 9.83
C ASN A 131 13.67 0.79 11.17
N ASP A 132 13.51 1.96 11.77
CA ASP A 132 14.05 2.23 13.11
C ASP A 132 13.24 1.43 14.14
N GLY A 133 11.91 1.35 13.95
CA GLY A 133 11.03 0.46 14.72
C GLY A 133 11.46 -1.01 14.69
N PHE A 134 11.88 -1.53 13.54
CA PHE A 134 12.37 -2.92 13.44
C PHE A 134 13.66 -3.18 14.24
N ARG A 135 14.42 -2.13 14.58
CA ARG A 135 15.64 -2.24 15.39
C ARG A 135 15.39 -1.97 16.88
N GLU A 136 14.41 -1.14 17.18
CA GLU A 136 14.13 -0.63 18.52
C GLU A 136 13.04 -1.44 19.26
N GLU A 137 12.04 -1.93 18.52
CA GLU A 137 10.87 -2.60 19.08
C GLU A 137 11.08 -4.11 19.17
N SER A 138 10.43 -4.73 20.15
CA SER A 138 10.35 -6.21 20.26
C SER A 138 9.19 -6.80 19.44
N SER A 139 8.35 -5.96 18.85
CA SER A 139 7.12 -6.36 18.15
C SER A 139 7.05 -5.76 16.76
N TRP A 140 6.85 -6.62 15.75
CA TRP A 140 6.60 -6.20 14.37
C TRP A 140 5.38 -5.27 14.27
N SER A 141 4.36 -5.47 15.13
CA SER A 141 3.14 -4.68 15.10
C SER A 141 3.38 -3.25 15.59
N GLU A 142 4.19 -3.08 16.64
CA GLU A 142 4.57 -1.74 17.11
C GLU A 142 5.47 -1.03 16.10
N ALA A 143 6.43 -1.75 15.50
CA ALA A 143 7.27 -1.19 14.44
C ALA A 143 6.46 -0.70 13.24
N THR A 144 5.53 -1.52 12.72
CA THR A 144 4.77 -1.22 11.50
C THR A 144 3.69 -0.17 11.71
N LYS A 145 3.10 -0.06 12.92
CA LYS A 145 2.17 1.04 13.28
C LYS A 145 2.80 2.43 13.14
N ARG A 146 4.13 2.54 13.15
CA ARG A 146 4.84 3.80 12.93
C ARG A 146 4.66 4.35 11.51
N GLY A 147 4.19 3.57 10.54
CA GLY A 147 3.99 4.12 9.19
C GLY A 147 3.34 3.27 8.10
N VAL A 148 3.06 1.98 8.32
CA VAL A 148 2.32 1.16 7.34
C VAL A 148 0.82 1.21 7.62
N PHE A 149 -0.01 1.35 6.57
CA PHE A 149 -1.46 1.50 6.75
C PHE A 149 -2.06 0.31 7.50
N GLY A 150 -3.06 0.60 8.34
CA GLY A 150 -3.73 -0.40 9.18
C GLY A 150 -4.27 -1.62 8.43
N ILE A 151 -4.62 -1.46 7.15
CA ILE A 151 -5.07 -2.58 6.30
C ILE A 151 -4.02 -3.69 6.19
N TRP A 152 -2.72 -3.35 6.23
CA TRP A 152 -1.62 -4.31 6.24
C TRP A 152 -0.99 -4.45 7.63
N SER A 153 -0.72 -3.35 8.36
CA SER A 153 -0.05 -3.42 9.67
C SER A 153 -0.88 -4.06 10.79
N GLN A 154 -2.20 -4.20 10.61
CA GLN A 154 -3.07 -4.96 11.52
C GLN A 154 -3.49 -6.33 10.95
N SER A 155 -2.99 -6.72 9.77
CA SER A 155 -3.34 -7.97 9.12
C SER A 155 -2.52 -9.13 9.67
N GLU A 156 -3.18 -10.20 10.12
CA GLU A 156 -2.51 -11.46 10.48
C GLU A 156 -1.78 -12.06 9.27
N GLN A 157 -2.36 -11.92 8.07
CA GLN A 157 -1.79 -12.46 6.84
C GLN A 157 -0.55 -11.69 6.36
N CYS A 158 -0.28 -10.50 6.92
CA CYS A 158 0.98 -9.77 6.70
C CYS A 158 2.03 -10.02 7.81
N ARG A 159 1.65 -10.67 8.92
CA ARG A 159 2.52 -10.87 10.10
C ARG A 159 3.88 -11.45 9.73
N GLN A 160 3.88 -12.58 9.02
CA GLN A 160 5.13 -13.29 8.68
C GLN A 160 6.08 -12.46 7.79
N LEU A 161 5.55 -11.56 6.96
CA LEU A 161 6.40 -10.65 6.19
C LEU A 161 7.10 -9.63 7.11
N PHE A 162 6.36 -9.04 8.05
CA PHE A 162 6.94 -8.04 8.94
C PHE A 162 7.91 -8.65 9.95
N GLU A 163 7.61 -9.85 10.47
CA GLU A 163 8.56 -10.64 11.25
C GLU A 163 9.81 -10.95 10.43
N TYR A 164 9.66 -11.40 9.18
CA TYR A 164 10.79 -11.63 8.29
C TYR A 164 11.66 -10.37 8.09
N ILE A 165 11.04 -9.21 7.84
CA ILE A 165 11.78 -7.94 7.71
C ILE A 165 12.52 -7.64 9.01
N MET A 166 11.85 -7.72 10.17
CA MET A 166 12.47 -7.50 11.47
C MET A 166 13.68 -8.43 11.71
N ASP A 167 13.53 -9.72 11.41
CA ASP A 167 14.59 -10.73 11.52
C ASP A 167 15.79 -10.43 10.61
N THR A 168 15.56 -9.85 9.43
CA THR A 168 16.66 -9.43 8.55
C THR A 168 17.44 -8.24 9.11
N HIS A 169 16.81 -7.35 9.89
CA HIS A 169 17.50 -6.23 10.56
C HIS A 169 18.24 -6.68 11.83
N SER A 170 17.76 -7.72 12.51
CA SER A 170 18.44 -8.28 13.70
C SER A 170 19.64 -9.18 13.35
N GLY A 171 19.81 -9.52 12.07
CA GLY A 171 20.87 -10.41 11.60
C GLY A 171 20.57 -11.90 11.81
N ALA A 172 19.31 -12.28 12.06
CA ALA A 172 18.90 -13.66 12.31
C ALA A 172 19.35 -14.62 11.19
N PHE A 173 19.33 -14.16 9.94
CA PHE A 173 19.70 -14.95 8.77
C PHE A 173 21.21 -14.98 8.46
N ALA A 174 22.07 -14.32 9.24
CA ALA A 174 23.49 -14.17 8.89
C ALA A 174 24.24 -15.51 8.72
N LYS A 175 23.82 -16.57 9.42
CA LYS A 175 24.40 -17.92 9.29
C LYS A 175 23.83 -18.71 8.11
N GLU A 176 22.53 -18.61 7.88
CA GLU A 176 21.81 -19.42 6.89
C GLU A 176 21.91 -18.84 5.49
N LEU A 177 21.95 -17.50 5.38
CA LEU A 177 22.05 -16.75 4.13
C LEU A 177 23.18 -15.72 4.23
N PRO A 178 24.46 -16.15 4.20
CA PRO A 178 25.59 -15.25 4.28
C PRO A 178 25.56 -14.19 3.17
N GLY A 179 25.69 -12.92 3.56
CA GLY A 179 25.70 -11.79 2.62
C GLY A 179 24.32 -11.20 2.31
N LEU A 180 23.23 -11.81 2.78
CA LEU A 180 21.90 -11.22 2.69
C LEU A 180 21.88 -9.88 3.43
N GLN A 181 21.47 -8.82 2.74
CA GLN A 181 21.31 -7.51 3.34
C GLN A 181 19.95 -7.44 4.08
N PRO A 182 19.78 -6.54 5.05
CA PRO A 182 18.45 -6.29 5.63
C PRO A 182 17.46 -5.84 4.56
N LEU A 183 16.24 -6.41 4.57
CA LEU A 183 15.18 -5.94 3.68
C LEU A 183 14.70 -4.58 4.16
N THR A 184 14.89 -3.55 3.33
CA THR A 184 14.48 -2.19 3.68
C THR A 184 13.01 -1.99 3.39
N LEU A 185 12.24 -1.50 4.37
CA LEU A 185 10.85 -1.09 4.15
C LEU A 185 10.82 0.38 3.74
N ALA A 186 10.09 0.69 2.67
CA ALA A 186 9.86 2.06 2.22
C ALA A 186 8.37 2.31 2.01
N GLY A 187 7.99 3.59 1.95
CA GLY A 187 6.64 4.02 1.59
C GLY A 187 6.73 4.92 0.36
N PHE A 188 5.72 4.89 -0.50
CA PHE A 188 5.66 5.78 -1.67
C PHE A 188 4.35 6.55 -1.78
N ASP A 189 3.40 6.37 -0.85
CA ASP A 189 2.19 7.18 -0.82
C ASP A 189 2.50 8.64 -0.46
N SER A 190 1.77 9.58 -1.06
CA SER A 190 1.81 10.99 -0.67
C SER A 190 1.06 11.24 0.64
N GLN A 191 0.13 10.36 1.00
CA GLN A 191 -0.58 10.41 2.27
C GLN A 191 0.37 10.13 3.44
N PHE A 192 0.11 10.77 4.57
CA PHE A 192 0.79 10.45 5.83
C PHE A 192 -0.02 9.38 6.55
N THR A 193 0.60 8.21 6.71
CA THR A 193 -0.05 6.96 7.12
C THR A 193 0.02 6.74 8.62
N ALA A 194 1.08 7.22 9.28
CA ALA A 194 0.96 7.49 10.71
C ALA A 194 -0.12 8.57 10.85
N ALA A 195 -1.10 8.36 11.73
CA ALA A 195 -2.09 9.38 12.04
C ALA A 195 -1.34 10.72 12.23
N ILE A 196 -1.61 11.74 11.41
CA ILE A 196 -0.80 12.98 11.36
C ILE A 196 -0.62 13.60 12.75
N ARG A 197 -1.63 13.47 13.61
CA ARG A 197 -1.59 13.85 15.04
C ARG A 197 -0.39 13.28 15.81
N ASN A 198 0.02 12.06 15.48
CA ASN A 198 1.12 11.33 16.11
C ASN A 198 2.32 11.16 15.16
N SER A 199 2.24 11.68 13.93
CA SER A 199 3.39 11.65 13.02
C SER A 199 4.36 12.73 13.49
N PRO A 200 5.61 12.36 13.83
CA PRO A 200 6.63 13.32 14.25
C PRO A 200 7.21 14.12 13.07
N PHE A 201 6.52 14.15 11.92
CA PHE A 201 7.03 14.78 10.71
C PHE A 201 7.34 16.26 10.91
N PHE A 202 6.41 17.00 11.51
CA PHE A 202 6.56 18.44 11.66
C PHE A 202 7.65 18.79 12.69
N GLU A 203 7.76 18.01 13.77
CA GLU A 203 8.85 18.13 14.75
C GLU A 203 10.22 17.82 14.13
N ASP A 204 10.34 16.71 13.39
CA ASP A 204 11.57 16.34 12.70
C ASP A 204 11.93 17.38 11.62
N LEU A 205 10.93 17.97 10.95
CA LEU A 205 11.12 19.03 9.95
C LEU A 205 11.63 20.33 10.58
N GLU A 206 11.07 20.73 11.72
CA GLU A 206 11.54 21.88 12.49
C GLU A 206 12.99 21.66 12.94
N GLU A 207 13.28 20.50 13.53
CA GLU A 207 14.64 20.14 13.96
C GLU A 207 15.62 20.11 12.78
N PHE A 208 15.19 19.60 11.61
CA PHE A 208 15.99 19.58 10.40
C PHE A 208 16.45 20.99 9.98
N PHE A 209 15.54 21.97 9.99
CA PHE A 209 15.88 23.36 9.65
C PHE A 209 16.69 24.07 10.73
N ILE A 210 16.43 23.79 12.02
CA ILE A 210 17.21 24.32 13.14
C ILE A 210 18.67 23.85 13.06
N ARG A 211 18.89 22.56 12.82
CA ARG A 211 20.25 21.98 12.69
C ARG A 211 21.04 22.59 11.52
N ALA A 212 20.35 23.10 10.51
CA ALA A 212 20.97 23.82 9.39
C ALA A 212 21.19 25.32 9.65
N GLY A 213 20.93 25.81 10.87
CA GLY A 213 21.09 27.22 11.23
C GLY A 213 20.01 28.12 10.65
N ASN A 214 18.75 27.66 10.70
CA ASN A 214 17.54 28.34 10.24
C ASN A 214 17.67 28.85 8.80
N VAL A 215 17.70 27.91 7.86
CA VAL A 215 17.77 28.21 6.41
C VAL A 215 16.46 28.73 5.83
N ILE A 216 15.35 28.54 6.53
CA ILE A 216 14.05 29.12 6.21
C ILE A 216 13.80 30.38 7.05
N THR A 217 12.96 31.28 6.55
CA THR A 217 12.56 32.49 7.27
C THR A 217 11.63 32.15 8.44
N ALA A 218 11.45 33.08 9.39
CA ALA A 218 10.47 32.93 10.47
C ALA A 218 9.05 32.74 9.91
N ASP A 219 8.64 33.55 8.93
CA ASP A 219 7.33 33.41 8.26
C ASP A 219 7.15 32.02 7.61
N GLN A 220 8.20 31.48 6.98
CA GLN A 220 8.14 30.13 6.41
C GLN A 220 7.96 29.04 7.47
N ALA A 221 8.65 29.19 8.61
CA ALA A 221 8.52 28.28 9.74
C ALA A 221 7.12 28.36 10.37
N ASP A 222 6.61 29.58 10.58
CA ASP A 222 5.28 29.82 11.12
C ASP A 222 4.21 29.19 10.20
N ARG A 223 4.30 29.39 8.89
CA ARG A 223 3.38 28.77 7.92
C ARG A 223 3.45 27.23 7.88
N LEU A 224 4.61 26.62 8.14
CA LEU A 224 4.70 25.16 8.29
C LEU A 224 3.99 24.68 9.56
N THR A 225 4.03 25.46 10.64
CA THR A 225 3.25 25.20 11.86
C THR A 225 1.75 25.33 11.60
N GLN A 226 1.31 26.37 10.89
CA GLN A 226 -0.09 26.54 10.50
C GLN A 226 -0.58 25.36 9.65
N LEU A 227 0.26 24.82 8.76
CA LEU A 227 -0.06 23.65 7.94
C LEU A 227 -0.28 22.37 8.78
N LYS A 228 0.48 22.19 9.87
CA LYS A 228 0.26 21.11 10.83
C LYS A 228 -1.15 21.20 11.44
N VAL A 229 -1.53 22.39 11.92
CA VAL A 229 -2.86 22.65 12.50
C VAL A 229 -3.96 22.39 11.47
N TRP A 230 -3.79 22.89 10.24
CA TRP A 230 -4.73 22.64 9.14
C TRP A 230 -4.91 21.15 8.85
N HIS A 231 -3.83 20.38 8.81
CA HIS A 231 -3.90 18.93 8.57
C HIS A 231 -4.56 18.18 9.72
N ILE A 232 -4.34 18.58 10.97
CA ILE A 232 -5.02 17.98 12.13
C ILE A 232 -6.52 18.20 12.02
N GLU A 233 -6.98 19.43 11.80
CA GLU A 233 -8.41 19.72 11.69
C GLU A 233 -9.07 19.04 10.48
N SER A 234 -8.37 18.99 9.34
CA SER A 234 -8.95 18.45 8.10
C SER A 234 -9.05 16.92 8.08
N ASN A 235 -8.28 16.22 8.94
CA ASN A 235 -8.25 14.76 8.97
C ASN A 235 -8.87 14.15 10.24
N PHE A 236 -9.05 14.92 11.31
CA PHE A 236 -9.57 14.45 12.60
C PHE A 236 -10.83 15.21 12.99
N LYS A 237 -11.70 14.59 13.80
CA LYS A 237 -12.86 15.30 14.35
C LYS A 237 -12.40 16.24 15.48
N PRO A 238 -13.04 17.42 15.67
CA PRO A 238 -12.70 18.40 16.72
C PRO A 238 -12.61 17.84 18.15
N LEU A 239 -13.19 16.67 18.42
CA LEU A 239 -13.31 16.07 19.75
C LEU A 239 -12.01 15.40 20.27
N GLU A 240 -10.90 15.43 19.53
CA GLU A 240 -9.69 14.65 19.83
C GLU A 240 -8.44 15.45 20.22
N TYR A 241 -8.52 16.79 20.31
CA TYR A 241 -7.42 17.66 20.74
C TYR A 241 -7.90 18.84 21.60
N ASP A 242 -7.06 19.27 22.54
CA ASP A 242 -7.35 20.35 23.48
C ASP A 242 -7.05 21.73 22.85
N GLU A 243 -8.08 22.38 22.31
CA GLU A 243 -7.96 23.72 21.70
C GLU A 243 -7.42 24.78 22.66
N ASP A 244 -7.53 24.55 23.98
CA ASP A 244 -7.03 25.50 24.96
C ASP A 244 -5.49 25.62 24.95
N GLN A 245 -4.79 24.63 24.40
CA GLN A 245 -3.32 24.61 24.24
C GLN A 245 -2.83 25.35 22.98
N LEU A 246 -3.71 25.73 22.06
CA LEU A 246 -3.33 26.42 20.82
C LEU A 246 -3.05 27.91 21.07
N SER A 247 -2.04 28.44 20.36
CA SER A 247 -1.79 29.88 20.30
C SER A 247 -2.97 30.63 19.66
N GLU A 248 -3.07 31.95 19.86
CA GLU A 248 -4.14 32.76 19.24
C GLU A 248 -4.13 32.66 17.71
N GLU A 249 -2.94 32.62 17.12
CA GLU A 249 -2.73 32.45 15.67
C GLU A 249 -3.17 31.05 15.20
N ASP A 250 -2.80 29.99 15.92
CA ASP A 250 -3.23 28.62 15.60
C ASP A 250 -4.76 28.47 15.70
N ARG A 251 -5.41 29.17 16.65
CA ARG A 251 -6.87 29.19 16.76
C ARG A 251 -7.52 29.90 15.58
N GLU A 252 -6.92 30.96 15.06
CA GLU A 252 -7.39 31.61 13.83
C GLU A 252 -7.26 30.69 12.61
N VAL A 253 -6.11 30.01 12.47
CA VAL A 253 -5.87 29.02 11.42
C VAL A 253 -6.89 27.88 11.52
N LEU A 254 -7.14 27.38 12.73
CA LEU A 254 -8.15 26.36 13.00
C LEU A 254 -9.54 26.82 12.56
N ALA A 255 -9.91 28.05 12.90
CA ALA A 255 -11.19 28.64 12.48
C ALA A 255 -11.28 28.79 10.95
N ARG A 256 -10.20 29.21 10.28
CA ARG A 256 -10.12 29.30 8.81
C ARG A 256 -10.18 27.91 8.16
N ALA A 257 -9.52 26.91 8.72
CA ALA A 257 -9.57 25.52 8.25
C ALA A 257 -10.99 24.95 8.36
N ARG A 258 -11.67 25.17 9.49
CA ARG A 258 -13.09 24.82 9.70
C ARG A 258 -14.03 25.48 8.72
N ALA A 259 -13.73 26.71 8.31
CA ALA A 259 -14.49 27.42 7.30
C ALA A 259 -14.21 26.94 5.86
N ALA A 260 -13.38 25.89 5.67
CA ALA A 260 -12.92 25.40 4.36
C ALA A 260 -12.34 26.54 3.51
N ASN A 261 -11.51 27.39 4.12
CA ASN A 261 -10.96 28.58 3.49
C ASN A 261 -9.92 28.23 2.40
N ARG A 262 -10.33 28.29 1.13
CA ARG A 262 -9.47 28.00 -0.04
C ARG A 262 -8.25 28.93 -0.17
N GLU A 263 -8.34 30.17 0.30
CA GLU A 263 -7.18 31.09 0.29
C GLU A 263 -6.12 30.61 1.29
N LEU A 264 -6.51 30.12 2.47
CA LEU A 264 -5.57 29.52 3.41
C LEU A 264 -4.85 28.32 2.78
N THR A 265 -5.59 27.39 2.14
CA THR A 265 -4.97 26.25 1.47
C THR A 265 -3.96 26.70 0.42
N LYS A 266 -4.30 27.71 -0.39
CA LYS A 266 -3.41 28.25 -1.42
C LYS A 266 -2.14 28.86 -0.82
N GLU A 267 -2.28 29.68 0.23
CA GLU A 267 -1.14 30.27 0.96
C GLU A 267 -0.20 29.19 1.52
N LEU A 268 -0.74 28.13 2.12
CA LEU A 268 0.05 27.03 2.67
C LEU A 268 0.79 26.26 1.55
N LEU A 269 0.14 26.04 0.40
CA LEU A 269 0.76 25.39 -0.76
C LEU A 269 1.87 26.25 -1.40
N GLU A 270 1.68 27.57 -1.47
CA GLU A 270 2.69 28.51 -1.94
C GLU A 270 3.91 28.50 -1.00
N ASN A 271 3.70 28.48 0.31
CA ASN A 271 4.80 28.34 1.28
C ASN A 271 5.61 27.06 1.09
N ILE A 272 4.96 25.91 0.90
CA ILE A 272 5.68 24.66 0.62
C ILE A 272 6.50 24.79 -0.67
N ALA A 273 5.93 25.40 -1.72
CA ALA A 273 6.62 25.58 -2.99
C ALA A 273 7.88 26.45 -2.84
N ASP A 274 7.80 27.54 -2.07
CA ASP A 274 8.93 28.43 -1.80
C ASP A 274 10.03 27.73 -0.99
N VAL A 275 9.66 26.95 0.04
CA VAL A 275 10.62 26.17 0.83
C VAL A 275 11.30 25.10 -0.05
N VAL A 276 10.53 24.38 -0.88
CA VAL A 276 11.10 23.39 -1.81
C VAL A 276 12.03 24.06 -2.83
N ALA A 277 11.67 25.22 -3.36
CA ALA A 277 12.52 25.97 -4.29
C ALA A 277 13.85 26.41 -3.63
N ALA A 278 13.81 26.84 -2.37
CA ALA A 278 15.02 27.14 -1.60
C ALA A 278 15.91 25.89 -1.42
N MET A 279 15.30 24.75 -1.06
CA MET A 279 16.03 23.47 -0.94
C MET A 279 16.62 23.01 -2.29
N ASP A 280 15.94 23.25 -3.41
CA ASP A 280 16.44 22.96 -4.76
C ASP A 280 17.68 23.80 -5.11
N MET A 281 17.73 25.05 -4.66
CA MET A 281 18.91 25.90 -4.81
C MET A 281 20.06 25.39 -3.96
N ASP A 282 19.79 24.95 -2.73
CA ASP A 282 20.78 24.42 -1.81
C ASP A 282 21.37 23.08 -2.28
N LEU A 283 20.56 22.19 -2.86
CA LEU A 283 21.01 20.92 -3.44
C LEU A 283 21.98 21.11 -4.62
N LYS A 284 21.95 22.28 -5.28
CA LYS A 284 22.87 22.63 -6.38
C LYS A 284 24.16 23.28 -5.88
N GLN A 285 24.26 23.62 -4.59
CA GLN A 285 25.37 24.36 -4.00
C GLN A 285 26.03 23.51 -2.88
N PRO A 286 27.16 22.83 -3.14
CA PRO A 286 27.78 21.91 -2.18
C PRO A 286 28.13 22.50 -0.81
N HIS A 287 28.25 23.83 -0.71
CA HIS A 287 28.57 24.55 0.52
C HIS A 287 27.37 25.31 1.12
N SER A 288 26.14 24.99 0.68
CA SER A 288 24.93 25.54 1.29
C SER A 288 24.84 25.12 2.77
N LYS A 289 24.18 25.95 3.58
CA LYS A 289 23.98 25.66 5.00
C LYS A 289 23.35 24.28 5.23
N LEU A 290 22.34 23.93 4.42
CA LEU A 290 21.72 22.60 4.44
C LEU A 290 22.72 21.48 4.20
N LEU A 291 23.54 21.57 3.14
CA LEU A 291 24.50 20.52 2.79
C LEU A 291 25.74 20.47 3.69
N THR A 292 26.01 21.54 4.45
CA THR A 292 27.02 21.49 5.53
C THR A 292 26.51 20.78 6.79
N ALA A 293 25.19 20.79 7.03
CA ALA A 293 24.58 20.21 8.23
C ALA A 293 24.04 18.78 8.01
N GLN A 294 23.65 18.45 6.78
CA GLN A 294 22.93 17.24 6.44
C GLN A 294 23.47 16.62 5.14
N SER A 295 23.34 15.30 4.98
CA SER A 295 23.76 14.65 3.73
C SER A 295 22.85 15.07 2.57
N PRO A 296 23.34 15.11 1.31
CA PRO A 296 22.52 15.42 0.15
C PRO A 296 21.29 14.52 0.02
N GLN A 297 21.44 13.24 0.37
CA GLN A 297 20.35 12.28 0.35
C GLN A 297 19.28 12.59 1.41
N HIS A 298 19.67 13.02 2.62
CA HIS A 298 18.71 13.40 3.66
C HIS A 298 17.96 14.68 3.28
N VAL A 299 18.65 15.69 2.74
CA VAL A 299 18.02 16.92 2.23
C VAL A 299 17.03 16.61 1.11
N ALA A 300 17.41 15.74 0.15
CA ALA A 300 16.53 15.32 -0.93
C ALA A 300 15.30 14.54 -0.42
N PHE A 301 15.46 13.73 0.64
CA PHE A 301 14.36 13.02 1.28
C PHE A 301 13.35 13.97 1.92
N ILE A 302 13.79 14.94 2.74
CA ILE A 302 12.90 15.93 3.35
C ILE A 302 12.19 16.77 2.28
N ARG A 303 12.92 17.17 1.23
CA ARG A 303 12.34 17.86 0.07
C ARG A 303 11.23 17.02 -0.58
N GLN A 304 11.45 15.72 -0.78
CA GLN A 304 10.42 14.85 -1.36
C GLN A 304 9.22 14.68 -0.41
N CYS A 305 9.44 14.61 0.91
CA CYS A 305 8.35 14.59 1.89
C CYS A 305 7.50 15.87 1.84
N LEU A 306 8.10 17.04 1.64
CA LEU A 306 7.36 18.29 1.44
C LEU A 306 6.52 18.28 0.15
N LEU A 307 7.03 17.69 -0.93
CA LEU A 307 6.25 17.49 -2.15
C LEU A 307 5.07 16.53 -1.94
N SER A 308 5.28 15.43 -1.20
CA SER A 308 4.19 14.54 -0.78
C SER A 308 3.15 15.27 0.06
N LEU A 309 3.59 16.10 1.02
CA LEU A 309 2.71 16.93 1.82
C LEU A 309 1.87 17.86 0.95
N ALA A 310 2.48 18.59 0.02
CA ALA A 310 1.74 19.46 -0.90
C ALA A 310 0.72 18.68 -1.76
N ALA A 311 1.09 17.49 -2.25
CA ALA A 311 0.16 16.62 -2.99
C ALA A 311 -1.01 16.18 -2.10
N TYR A 312 -0.73 15.81 -0.86
CA TYR A 312 -1.74 15.39 0.11
C TYR A 312 -2.65 16.55 0.54
N THR A 313 -2.12 17.75 0.78
CA THR A 313 -2.90 18.96 1.07
C THR A 313 -3.89 19.26 -0.05
N ARG A 314 -3.47 19.18 -1.33
CA ARG A 314 -4.37 19.35 -2.49
C ARG A 314 -5.47 18.29 -2.54
N GLN A 315 -5.14 17.04 -2.19
CA GLN A 315 -6.10 15.95 -2.15
C GLN A 315 -7.16 16.18 -1.07
N VAL A 316 -6.75 16.56 0.15
CA VAL A 316 -7.65 16.79 1.29
C VAL A 316 -8.55 18.00 1.06
N ASP A 317 -8.01 19.12 0.59
CA ASP A 317 -8.78 20.35 0.27
C ASP A 317 -9.91 20.07 -0.73
N ARG A 318 -9.67 19.19 -1.71
CA ARG A 318 -10.64 18.81 -2.73
C ARG A 318 -11.70 17.83 -2.24
N ALA A 319 -11.39 16.96 -1.28
CA ALA A 319 -12.40 16.08 -0.69
C ALA A 319 -13.55 16.87 -0.02
N GLY A 320 -13.29 18.13 0.37
CA GLY A 320 -14.30 19.08 0.85
C GLY A 320 -15.01 19.92 -0.23
N ALA A 321 -14.55 19.88 -1.49
CA ALA A 321 -15.15 20.65 -2.59
C ALA A 321 -16.38 19.95 -3.20
N LYS A 322 -17.34 20.73 -3.71
CA LYS A 322 -18.49 20.19 -4.44
C LYS A 322 -18.02 19.53 -5.74
N THR A 323 -18.55 18.34 -6.03
CA THR A 323 -18.18 17.48 -7.18
C THR A 323 -18.37 18.11 -8.56
N GLU A 324 -19.11 19.21 -8.63
CA GLU A 324 -19.44 19.93 -9.87
C GLU A 324 -18.22 20.67 -10.48
N ASP A 325 -17.14 20.87 -9.71
CA ASP A 325 -15.93 21.60 -10.12
C ASP A 325 -14.74 20.70 -10.56
N ALA A 326 -14.87 19.37 -10.53
CA ALA A 326 -13.75 18.45 -10.79
C ALA A 326 -13.38 18.37 -12.28
N LYS A 327 -12.12 18.66 -12.62
CA LYS A 327 -11.57 18.44 -13.98
C LYS A 327 -11.06 17.01 -14.15
N PRO A 328 -10.97 16.48 -15.39
CA PRO A 328 -10.34 15.17 -15.64
C PRO A 328 -8.87 15.09 -15.15
N GLU A 329 -8.15 16.21 -15.13
CA GLU A 329 -6.78 16.31 -14.59
C GLU A 329 -6.72 16.15 -13.05
N ASP A 330 -7.87 16.23 -12.36
CA ASP A 330 -7.96 16.29 -10.91
C ASP A 330 -8.09 14.91 -10.25
N THR A 331 -8.47 13.88 -11.01
CA THR A 331 -8.77 12.54 -10.49
C THR A 331 -7.51 11.68 -10.24
N ASN A 332 -6.32 12.21 -10.55
CA ASN A 332 -5.12 11.38 -10.68
C ASN A 332 -3.84 11.97 -10.05
N GLN A 333 -3.97 13.02 -9.23
CA GLN A 333 -2.81 13.68 -8.60
C GLN A 333 -2.09 12.76 -7.60
N ARG A 334 -2.84 11.91 -6.87
CA ARG A 334 -2.27 10.95 -5.92
C ARG A 334 -1.37 9.94 -6.62
N ASP A 335 -1.83 9.29 -7.69
CA ASP A 335 -1.02 8.32 -8.44
C ASP A 335 0.23 8.95 -9.07
N LYS A 336 0.14 10.20 -9.54
CA LYS A 336 1.32 10.94 -9.99
C LYS A 336 2.32 11.18 -8.85
N ALA A 337 1.86 11.61 -7.69
CA ALA A 337 2.71 11.82 -6.52
C ALA A 337 3.33 10.50 -6.02
N MET A 338 2.57 9.40 -6.05
CA MET A 338 3.06 8.06 -5.75
C MET A 338 4.15 7.61 -6.73
N ALA A 339 3.98 7.88 -8.02
CA ALA A 339 4.99 7.61 -9.03
C ALA A 339 6.25 8.44 -8.79
N ASP A 340 6.11 9.73 -8.50
CA ASP A 340 7.26 10.61 -8.21
C ASP A 340 8.03 10.12 -6.99
N ASN A 341 7.33 9.69 -5.93
CA ASN A 341 7.95 9.10 -4.75
C ASN A 341 8.65 7.78 -5.07
N LEU A 342 8.03 6.88 -5.83
CA LEU A 342 8.66 5.61 -6.18
C LEU A 342 9.89 5.81 -7.09
N LEU A 343 9.83 6.75 -8.04
CA LEU A 343 10.98 7.10 -8.88
C LEU A 343 12.09 7.77 -8.06
N PHE A 344 11.73 8.62 -7.10
CA PHE A 344 12.67 9.19 -6.13
C PHE A 344 13.34 8.09 -5.29
N LEU A 345 12.57 7.12 -4.77
CA LEU A 345 13.12 5.97 -4.06
C LEU A 345 14.09 5.20 -4.95
N ALA A 346 13.70 4.93 -6.19
CA ALA A 346 14.46 4.11 -7.13
C ALA A 346 15.75 4.78 -7.62
N ASN A 347 15.74 6.10 -7.80
CA ASN A 347 16.85 6.82 -8.45
C ASN A 347 17.73 7.59 -7.45
N THR A 348 17.19 7.96 -6.29
CA THR A 348 17.88 8.82 -5.31
C THR A 348 18.13 8.12 -3.98
N MET A 349 17.13 7.44 -3.42
CA MET A 349 17.30 6.77 -2.12
C MET A 349 18.04 5.45 -2.22
N TYR A 350 17.69 4.65 -3.23
CA TYR A 350 18.20 3.29 -3.40
C TYR A 350 18.74 3.06 -4.81
N PRO A 351 19.69 3.89 -5.29
CA PRO A 351 20.24 3.74 -6.62
C PRO A 351 20.89 2.36 -6.78
N GLY A 352 20.56 1.67 -7.87
CA GLY A 352 21.07 0.33 -8.17
C GLY A 352 20.44 -0.81 -7.35
N LYS A 353 19.58 -0.53 -6.36
CA LYS A 353 18.82 -1.55 -5.66
C LYS A 353 17.60 -1.98 -6.46
N LYS A 354 17.20 -3.24 -6.29
CA LYS A 354 15.92 -3.75 -6.79
C LYS A 354 14.83 -3.59 -5.74
N ILE A 355 13.62 -3.23 -6.19
CA ILE A 355 12.48 -2.81 -5.37
C ILE A 355 11.27 -3.69 -5.69
N VAL A 356 10.66 -4.27 -4.67
CA VAL A 356 9.33 -4.86 -4.76
C VAL A 356 8.30 -3.84 -4.29
N VAL A 357 7.26 -3.58 -5.06
CA VAL A 357 6.23 -2.59 -4.77
C VAL A 357 4.95 -3.30 -4.37
N TRP A 358 4.43 -2.98 -3.19
CA TRP A 358 3.20 -3.54 -2.63
C TRP A 358 2.09 -2.50 -2.71
N ALA A 359 1.11 -2.71 -3.60
CA ALA A 359 0.00 -1.77 -3.79
C ALA A 359 -1.26 -2.46 -4.33
N ALA A 360 -2.39 -1.74 -4.34
CA ALA A 360 -3.57 -2.13 -5.11
C ALA A 360 -3.24 -2.36 -6.59
N SER A 361 -3.92 -3.33 -7.22
CA SER A 361 -3.76 -3.60 -8.67
C SER A 361 -4.06 -2.37 -9.53
N PHE A 362 -4.99 -1.53 -9.09
CA PHE A 362 -5.33 -0.27 -9.77
C PHE A 362 -4.09 0.62 -9.90
N HIS A 363 -3.39 0.89 -8.79
CA HIS A 363 -2.21 1.74 -8.79
C HIS A 363 -1.05 1.15 -9.60
N ASN A 364 -0.93 -0.18 -9.64
CA ASN A 364 0.17 -0.87 -10.32
C ASN A 364 -0.02 -1.11 -11.82
N ALA A 365 -1.24 -0.99 -12.36
CA ALA A 365 -1.50 -1.17 -13.79
C ALA A 365 -0.64 -0.21 -14.63
N TRP A 366 -0.21 -0.61 -15.84
CA TRP A 366 0.54 0.30 -16.73
C TRP A 366 -0.35 1.28 -17.46
N ALA A 367 -1.48 0.78 -17.90
CA ALA A 367 -2.53 1.52 -18.55
C ALA A 367 -3.83 1.01 -17.98
N ILE A 368 -4.84 1.87 -17.89
CA ILE A 368 -6.15 1.48 -17.35
C ILE A 368 -7.32 1.97 -18.22
N GLU A 369 -7.06 2.92 -19.12
CA GLU A 369 -8.04 3.50 -20.04
C GLU A 369 -8.74 2.46 -20.93
N GLY A 370 -8.01 1.41 -21.35
CA GLY A 370 -8.54 0.32 -22.19
C GLY A 370 -9.44 -0.68 -21.47
N ILE A 371 -9.47 -0.66 -20.13
CA ILE A 371 -10.21 -1.64 -19.33
C ILE A 371 -11.71 -1.33 -19.36
N GLN A 372 -12.50 -2.24 -19.91
CA GLN A 372 -13.94 -2.12 -19.99
C GLN A 372 -14.59 -2.71 -18.74
N TRP A 373 -15.13 -1.84 -17.89
CA TRP A 373 -15.98 -2.23 -16.78
C TRP A 373 -17.45 -2.20 -17.22
N GLN A 374 -18.10 -3.35 -17.15
CA GLN A 374 -19.46 -3.54 -17.67
C GLN A 374 -20.50 -2.57 -17.08
N ASP A 375 -20.37 -2.22 -15.80
CA ASP A 375 -21.34 -1.37 -15.10
C ASP A 375 -21.05 0.13 -15.25
N VAL A 376 -19.82 0.49 -15.63
CA VAL A 376 -19.35 1.88 -15.71
C VAL A 376 -18.50 2.06 -16.97
N PRO A 377 -19.13 2.25 -18.14
CA PRO A 377 -18.41 2.52 -19.37
C PRO A 377 -17.50 3.74 -19.22
N ASN A 378 -16.28 3.67 -19.78
CA ASN A 378 -15.27 4.73 -19.70
C ASN A 378 -14.86 5.14 -18.26
N ALA A 379 -14.99 4.23 -17.28
CA ALA A 379 -14.60 4.48 -15.88
C ALA A 379 -13.18 5.06 -15.70
N TYR A 380 -12.30 4.80 -16.67
CA TYR A 380 -10.88 5.10 -16.59
C TYR A 380 -10.34 6.00 -17.70
N ALA A 381 -11.20 6.60 -18.53
CA ALA A 381 -10.80 7.30 -19.77
C ALA A 381 -9.91 8.55 -19.59
N SER A 382 -9.57 8.94 -18.36
CA SER A 382 -8.64 10.05 -18.06
C SER A 382 -7.74 9.73 -16.86
N THR A 383 -7.51 8.44 -16.62
CA THR A 383 -6.79 7.96 -15.44
C THR A 383 -5.45 7.39 -15.86
N LYS A 384 -4.38 7.93 -15.27
CA LYS A 384 -3.02 7.40 -15.45
C LYS A 384 -2.43 6.93 -14.12
N THR A 385 -2.41 5.65 -13.92
CA THR A 385 -1.97 5.00 -12.70
C THR A 385 -0.49 5.26 -12.40
N MET A 386 -0.11 5.08 -11.13
CA MET A 386 1.28 5.16 -10.68
C MET A 386 2.18 4.24 -11.53
N GLY A 387 1.73 3.00 -11.74
CA GLY A 387 2.41 2.01 -12.58
C GLY A 387 2.62 2.47 -14.02
N GLY A 388 1.70 3.26 -14.58
CA GLY A 388 1.85 3.85 -15.90
C GLY A 388 2.95 4.91 -15.98
N TYR A 389 3.00 5.82 -15.02
CA TYR A 389 4.10 6.80 -14.93
C TYR A 389 5.46 6.12 -14.72
N VAL A 390 5.51 5.09 -13.87
CA VAL A 390 6.74 4.35 -13.56
C VAL A 390 7.18 3.51 -14.76
N LYS A 391 6.26 2.88 -15.49
CA LYS A 391 6.55 2.13 -16.71
C LYS A 391 7.08 3.04 -17.82
N GLU A 392 6.54 4.24 -17.97
CA GLU A 392 7.06 5.23 -18.92
C GLU A 392 8.50 5.66 -18.56
N ALA A 393 8.77 5.90 -17.27
CA ALA A 393 10.06 6.39 -16.82
C ALA A 393 11.17 5.32 -16.80
N LEU A 394 10.83 4.07 -16.48
CA LEU A 394 11.80 2.98 -16.27
C LEU A 394 11.75 1.89 -17.37
N GLY A 395 10.72 1.88 -18.21
CA GLY A 395 10.61 0.99 -19.38
C GLY A 395 10.74 -0.51 -19.05
N PRO A 396 11.75 -1.22 -19.60
CA PRO A 396 11.92 -2.65 -19.38
C PRO A 396 12.32 -3.02 -17.95
N ASP A 397 12.75 -2.06 -17.12
CA ASP A 397 13.15 -2.31 -15.73
C ASP A 397 11.96 -2.54 -14.79
N VAL A 398 10.72 -2.49 -15.29
CA VAL A 398 9.49 -2.67 -14.51
C VAL A 398 8.79 -3.96 -14.94
N TYR A 399 8.49 -4.81 -13.96
CA TYR A 399 7.67 -6.00 -14.13
C TYR A 399 6.39 -5.93 -13.28
N SER A 400 5.21 -6.18 -13.83
CA SER A 400 3.93 -6.08 -13.10
C SER A 400 3.20 -7.41 -12.97
N ILE A 401 2.71 -7.68 -11.76
CA ILE A 401 1.92 -8.87 -11.41
C ILE A 401 0.60 -8.41 -10.80
N MET A 402 -0.51 -8.69 -11.50
CA MET A 402 -1.86 -8.52 -10.96
C MET A 402 -2.33 -9.81 -10.29
N PHE A 403 -3.05 -9.69 -9.18
CA PHE A 403 -3.61 -10.85 -8.48
C PHE A 403 -5.09 -11.00 -8.84
N THR A 404 -5.62 -12.22 -8.77
CA THR A 404 -7.06 -12.48 -8.91
C THR A 404 -7.46 -13.81 -8.26
N ALA A 405 -8.76 -14.01 -8.02
CA ALA A 405 -9.29 -15.24 -7.46
C ALA A 405 -10.66 -15.66 -7.98
N ALA A 406 -10.94 -16.96 -7.98
CA ALA A 406 -12.18 -17.52 -8.53
C ALA A 406 -13.38 -17.47 -7.56
N GLN A 407 -13.13 -17.64 -6.27
CA GLN A 407 -14.16 -17.75 -5.22
C GLN A 407 -13.56 -17.37 -3.86
N GLY A 408 -14.38 -17.38 -2.81
CA GLY A 408 -13.96 -17.15 -1.44
C GLY A 408 -14.53 -15.84 -0.91
N GLU A 409 -13.77 -15.18 -0.03
CA GLU A 409 -14.21 -13.97 0.68
C GLU A 409 -13.05 -12.99 0.82
N THR A 410 -13.35 -11.69 0.87
CA THR A 410 -12.41 -10.61 1.17
C THR A 410 -12.86 -9.89 2.45
N GLY A 411 -11.94 -9.32 3.22
CA GLY A 411 -12.27 -8.58 4.44
C GLY A 411 -11.04 -7.88 5.00
N ARG A 412 -11.20 -6.66 5.51
CA ARG A 412 -10.14 -5.90 6.20
C ARG A 412 -10.06 -6.31 7.67
N PRO A 413 -8.96 -6.03 8.38
CA PRO A 413 -8.79 -6.40 9.79
C PRO A 413 -9.94 -6.00 10.74
N TRP A 414 -10.64 -4.90 10.47
CA TRP A 414 -11.76 -4.39 11.28
C TRP A 414 -13.14 -4.61 10.66
N THR A 415 -13.23 -5.24 9.49
CA THR A 415 -14.50 -5.55 8.82
C THR A 415 -14.70 -7.05 8.75
N GLY A 416 -15.92 -7.54 8.90
CA GLY A 416 -16.23 -8.95 8.66
C GLY A 416 -15.96 -9.37 7.21
N PRO A 417 -15.84 -10.69 6.95
CA PRO A 417 -15.69 -11.20 5.59
C PRO A 417 -16.90 -10.86 4.72
N SER A 418 -16.63 -10.59 3.44
CA SER A 418 -17.63 -10.38 2.40
C SER A 418 -17.39 -11.40 1.27
N PRO A 419 -18.42 -12.16 0.86
CA PRO A 419 -18.26 -13.19 -0.15
C PRO A 419 -17.97 -12.59 -1.52
N LEU A 420 -17.08 -13.23 -2.26
CA LEU A 420 -16.86 -12.93 -3.67
C LEU A 420 -17.98 -13.55 -4.51
N GLU A 421 -18.41 -12.82 -5.53
CA GLU A 421 -19.23 -13.42 -6.58
C GLU A 421 -18.47 -14.52 -7.31
N ALA A 422 -19.21 -15.52 -7.79
CA ALA A 422 -18.63 -16.60 -8.58
C ALA A 422 -17.98 -16.04 -9.85
N ALA A 423 -16.77 -16.53 -10.18
CA ALA A 423 -16.10 -16.17 -11.43
C ALA A 423 -17.02 -16.36 -12.65
N PRO A 424 -17.21 -15.32 -13.48
CA PRO A 424 -18.03 -15.42 -14.70
C PRO A 424 -17.54 -16.55 -15.62
N LYS A 425 -18.48 -17.26 -16.26
CA LYS A 425 -18.13 -18.32 -17.21
C LYS A 425 -17.24 -17.75 -18.33
N GLY A 426 -16.13 -18.43 -18.61
CA GLY A 426 -15.16 -18.01 -19.62
C GLY A 426 -14.17 -16.92 -19.17
N SER A 427 -14.26 -16.41 -17.93
CA SER A 427 -13.24 -15.53 -17.37
C SER A 427 -11.93 -16.27 -17.11
N LEU A 428 -10.84 -15.52 -16.93
CA LEU A 428 -9.54 -16.08 -16.58
C LEU A 428 -9.62 -16.96 -15.32
N GLU A 429 -10.28 -16.47 -14.27
CA GLU A 429 -10.42 -17.18 -12.99
C GLU A 429 -11.26 -18.45 -13.13
N TYR A 430 -12.30 -18.41 -13.96
CA TYR A 430 -13.11 -19.58 -14.28
C TYR A 430 -12.26 -20.65 -14.98
N LEU A 431 -11.48 -20.27 -15.99
CA LEU A 431 -10.62 -21.17 -16.75
C LEU A 431 -9.51 -21.77 -15.86
N CYS A 432 -8.88 -20.97 -15.00
CA CYS A 432 -7.88 -21.44 -14.04
C CYS A 432 -8.47 -22.48 -13.08
N LYS A 433 -9.67 -22.20 -12.52
CA LYS A 433 -10.39 -23.14 -11.65
C LYS A 433 -10.76 -24.42 -12.40
N LYS A 434 -11.16 -24.35 -13.66
CA LYS A 434 -11.46 -25.54 -14.49
C LYS A 434 -10.22 -26.32 -14.89
N ALA A 435 -9.07 -25.66 -15.02
CA ALA A 435 -7.77 -26.28 -15.16
C ALA A 435 -7.27 -26.95 -13.86
N ASN A 436 -8.01 -26.84 -12.75
CA ASN A 436 -7.69 -27.44 -11.45
C ASN A 436 -6.44 -26.86 -10.78
N PHE A 437 -6.11 -25.59 -11.08
CA PHE A 437 -5.08 -24.87 -10.33
C PHE A 437 -5.62 -24.47 -8.95
N GLN A 438 -4.83 -24.74 -7.91
CA GLN A 438 -5.03 -24.10 -6.60
C GLN A 438 -4.46 -22.68 -6.62
N HIS A 439 -3.22 -22.56 -7.08
CA HIS A 439 -2.57 -21.30 -7.39
C HIS A 439 -1.80 -21.45 -8.70
N ALA A 440 -1.69 -20.37 -9.47
CA ALA A 440 -0.95 -20.38 -10.73
C ALA A 440 -0.36 -19.01 -11.02
N PHE A 441 0.82 -19.00 -11.62
CA PHE A 441 1.42 -17.82 -12.21
C PHE A 441 1.31 -17.90 -13.74
N ILE A 442 0.82 -16.83 -14.35
CA ILE A 442 0.52 -16.76 -15.79
C ILE A 442 1.24 -15.54 -16.33
N ASP A 443 2.38 -15.75 -17.00
CA ASP A 443 3.14 -14.69 -17.63
C ASP A 443 2.63 -14.42 -19.03
N LEU A 444 1.97 -13.29 -19.21
CA LEU A 444 1.39 -12.88 -20.47
C LEU A 444 2.47 -12.42 -21.45
N ARG A 445 3.61 -11.94 -20.94
CA ARG A 445 4.73 -11.44 -21.75
C ARG A 445 5.41 -12.54 -22.57
N SER A 446 5.44 -13.78 -22.09
CA SER A 446 6.06 -14.91 -22.82
C SER A 446 5.13 -15.59 -23.83
N ILE A 447 3.88 -15.15 -23.97
CA ILE A 447 2.92 -15.73 -24.92
C ILE A 447 3.26 -15.32 -26.36
N ASN A 448 4.17 -16.09 -26.97
CA ASN A 448 4.59 -15.98 -28.36
C ASN A 448 3.69 -16.80 -29.33
N PRO A 449 3.24 -16.25 -30.48
CA PRO A 449 2.47 -16.98 -31.49
C PRO A 449 3.09 -18.28 -32.01
N ASP A 450 4.41 -18.32 -32.17
CA ASP A 450 5.08 -19.49 -32.77
C ASP A 450 5.18 -20.68 -31.80
N GLU A 451 5.37 -20.40 -30.51
CA GLU A 451 5.52 -21.43 -29.47
C GLU A 451 4.19 -21.75 -28.77
N HIS A 452 3.27 -20.78 -28.72
CA HIS A 452 2.05 -20.84 -27.90
C HIS A 452 0.79 -20.54 -28.71
N ALA A 453 0.69 -21.08 -29.93
CA ALA A 453 -0.44 -20.87 -30.83
C ALA A 453 -1.80 -21.19 -30.17
N SER A 454 -1.87 -22.23 -29.34
CA SER A 454 -3.08 -22.65 -28.61
C SER A 454 -3.46 -21.69 -27.47
N ALA A 455 -2.52 -20.90 -26.96
CA ALA A 455 -2.70 -19.98 -25.83
C ALA A 455 -2.85 -18.50 -26.25
N GLN A 456 -2.84 -18.19 -27.55
CA GLN A 456 -2.95 -16.83 -28.08
C GLN A 456 -4.21 -16.08 -27.63
N TRP A 457 -5.24 -16.78 -27.17
CA TRP A 457 -6.43 -16.16 -26.59
C TRP A 457 -6.12 -15.33 -25.32
N LEU A 458 -4.99 -15.57 -24.64
CA LEU A 458 -4.53 -14.77 -23.49
C LEU A 458 -4.07 -13.35 -23.88
N THR A 459 -3.76 -13.13 -25.17
CA THR A 459 -3.37 -11.82 -25.71
C THR A 459 -4.52 -11.12 -26.44
N GLN A 460 -5.75 -11.60 -26.24
CA GLN A 460 -6.98 -11.07 -26.83
C GLN A 460 -7.90 -10.55 -25.72
N PRO A 461 -8.99 -9.82 -26.04
CA PRO A 461 -9.95 -9.38 -25.04
C PRO A 461 -10.48 -10.54 -24.20
N LEU A 462 -10.26 -10.48 -22.88
CA LEU A 462 -10.60 -11.53 -21.92
C LEU A 462 -11.21 -10.91 -20.67
N VAL A 463 -12.22 -11.58 -20.10
CA VAL A 463 -12.77 -11.19 -18.81
C VAL A 463 -11.83 -11.63 -17.68
N ALA A 464 -11.42 -10.71 -16.82
CA ALA A 464 -10.77 -11.01 -15.54
C ALA A 464 -11.24 -9.99 -14.49
N ARG A 465 -10.86 -10.21 -13.22
CA ARG A 465 -11.34 -9.43 -12.07
C ARG A 465 -10.23 -8.91 -11.15
N PRO A 466 -9.12 -8.35 -11.66
CA PRO A 466 -8.01 -7.91 -10.82
C PRO A 466 -8.26 -6.62 -10.05
N LEU A 467 -9.35 -5.91 -10.30
CA LEU A 467 -9.71 -4.64 -9.65
C LEU A 467 -11.02 -4.81 -8.88
N GLY A 468 -10.95 -4.99 -7.56
CA GLY A 468 -12.13 -5.11 -6.70
C GLY A 468 -13.02 -6.33 -6.94
N TYR A 469 -12.54 -7.34 -7.67
CA TYR A 469 -13.32 -8.50 -8.13
C TYR A 469 -14.49 -8.20 -9.07
N SER A 470 -14.55 -7.00 -9.65
CA SER A 470 -15.55 -6.67 -10.67
C SER A 470 -15.17 -7.31 -12.01
N PRO A 471 -16.12 -7.89 -12.77
CA PRO A 471 -15.88 -8.37 -14.13
C PRO A 471 -15.45 -7.24 -15.07
N MET A 472 -14.24 -7.36 -15.62
CA MET A 472 -13.69 -6.39 -16.55
C MET A 472 -13.15 -7.11 -17.79
N THR A 473 -13.39 -6.51 -18.96
CA THR A 473 -12.87 -7.03 -20.23
C THR A 473 -11.74 -6.14 -20.71
N ALA A 474 -10.59 -6.75 -21.00
CA ALA A 474 -9.42 -6.03 -21.50
C ALA A 474 -8.49 -6.96 -22.28
N VAL A 475 -7.59 -6.37 -23.05
CA VAL A 475 -6.40 -7.07 -23.58
C VAL A 475 -5.32 -6.97 -22.50
N TRP A 476 -5.25 -7.95 -21.60
CA TRP A 476 -4.48 -7.82 -20.36
C TRP A 476 -2.97 -7.63 -20.54
N THR A 477 -2.41 -8.05 -21.68
CA THR A 477 -1.01 -7.78 -22.06
C THR A 477 -0.69 -6.29 -22.20
N GLU A 478 -1.69 -5.41 -22.29
CA GLU A 478 -1.53 -3.96 -22.33
C GLU A 478 -1.54 -3.31 -20.92
N HIS A 479 -1.86 -4.09 -19.88
CA HIS A 479 -2.15 -3.58 -18.54
C HIS A 479 -1.22 -4.15 -17.45
N THR A 480 -0.67 -5.35 -17.65
CA THR A 480 0.25 -6.04 -16.72
C THR A 480 1.09 -7.10 -17.45
N ASP A 481 2.23 -7.52 -16.88
CA ASP A 481 3.05 -8.60 -17.48
C ASP A 481 2.46 -9.97 -17.14
N ALA A 482 1.91 -10.11 -15.93
CA ALA A 482 1.47 -11.40 -15.43
C ALA A 482 0.26 -11.32 -14.51
N PHE A 483 -0.40 -12.48 -14.35
CA PHE A 483 -1.37 -12.76 -13.32
C PHE A 483 -0.85 -13.77 -12.30
N PHE A 484 -1.15 -13.53 -11.03
CA PHE A 484 -1.13 -14.54 -9.98
C PHE A 484 -2.57 -14.91 -9.63
N PHE A 485 -2.95 -16.16 -9.90
CA PHE A 485 -4.27 -16.70 -9.62
C PHE A 485 -4.28 -17.49 -8.31
N SER A 486 -5.33 -17.29 -7.51
CA SER A 486 -5.70 -18.16 -6.40
C SER A 486 -7.11 -18.71 -6.58
N GLN A 487 -7.32 -20.01 -6.39
CA GLN A 487 -8.65 -20.59 -6.50
C GLN A 487 -9.59 -20.03 -5.45
N THR A 488 -9.15 -19.98 -4.20
CA THR A 488 -9.95 -19.50 -3.06
C THR A 488 -9.26 -18.32 -2.39
N MET A 489 -9.93 -17.18 -2.33
CA MET A 489 -9.52 -16.04 -1.52
C MET A 489 -9.99 -16.22 -0.08
N THR A 490 -9.10 -15.96 0.87
CA THR A 490 -9.44 -15.86 2.30
C THR A 490 -9.31 -14.39 2.73
N PRO A 491 -10.14 -13.92 3.68
CA PRO A 491 -10.12 -12.53 4.11
C PRO A 491 -8.86 -12.21 4.91
N SER A 492 -8.46 -10.94 4.92
CA SER A 492 -7.49 -10.43 5.88
C SER A 492 -8.17 -10.26 7.25
N THR A 493 -7.58 -10.86 8.28
CA THR A 493 -8.10 -10.83 9.65
C THR A 493 -7.22 -9.97 10.53
N LYS A 494 -7.77 -9.48 11.65
CA LYS A 494 -6.98 -8.78 12.65
C LYS A 494 -5.92 -9.71 13.24
N ALA A 495 -4.66 -9.29 13.24
CA ALA A 495 -3.62 -9.95 14.00
C ALA A 495 -3.98 -9.93 15.50
N ALA A 496 -3.66 -11.01 16.20
CA ALA A 496 -3.71 -10.98 17.65
C ALA A 496 -2.80 -9.85 18.15
N ALA A 497 -3.20 -9.12 19.19
CA ALA A 497 -2.24 -8.27 19.88
C ALA A 497 -1.09 -9.18 20.29
N ALA A 498 0.14 -8.88 19.85
CA ALA A 498 1.31 -9.65 20.22
C ALA A 498 1.27 -9.80 21.74
N GLU A 499 1.09 -11.04 22.24
CA GLU A 499 1.21 -11.27 23.67
C GLU A 499 2.59 -10.75 24.06
N ASP A 500 2.59 -9.91 25.08
CA ASP A 500 3.71 -9.14 25.60
C ASP A 500 4.85 -10.11 26.00
N ALA A 501 5.62 -10.57 25.02
CA ALA A 501 6.72 -11.53 25.17
C ALA A 501 7.93 -10.91 25.90
N THR A 502 7.73 -9.74 26.52
CA THR A 502 8.69 -9.03 27.33
C THR A 502 8.11 -8.60 28.69
N LYS A 503 7.32 -9.44 29.36
CA LYS A 503 7.45 -9.49 30.82
C LYS A 503 8.78 -10.16 31.17
N LYS A 504 9.87 -9.39 31.14
CA LYS A 504 11.04 -9.70 31.98
C LYS A 504 10.49 -10.03 33.38
N PRO A 505 10.89 -11.13 34.03
CA PRO A 505 10.50 -11.37 35.41
C PRO A 505 10.85 -10.12 36.20
N LYS A 506 9.88 -9.53 36.91
CA LYS A 506 10.20 -8.56 37.96
C LYS A 506 11.21 -9.27 38.85
N GLN A 507 12.45 -8.81 38.88
CA GLN A 507 13.34 -9.12 39.98
C GLN A 507 12.59 -8.67 41.23
N SER A 508 12.17 -9.64 42.04
CA SER A 508 11.70 -9.38 43.39
C SER A 508 12.84 -8.69 44.12
N GLN A 509 12.68 -7.39 44.36
CA GLN A 509 13.32 -6.74 45.49
C GLN A 509 12.66 -7.33 46.74
N ASP A 510 13.20 -8.44 47.22
CA ASP A 510 12.97 -8.95 48.57
C ASP A 510 14.18 -9.84 48.89
N ASP A 511 15.25 -9.19 49.33
CA ASP A 511 16.30 -9.77 50.18
C ASP A 511 17.00 -8.61 50.90
N GLU A 512 16.23 -7.91 51.75
CA GLU A 512 16.81 -7.12 52.84
C GLU A 512 17.39 -8.08 53.88
N ILE A 513 18.71 -8.16 53.91
CA ILE A 513 19.50 -8.83 54.93
C ILE A 513 19.34 -8.07 56.26
N PRO A 514 18.86 -8.70 57.36
CA PRO A 514 18.79 -8.01 58.65
C PRO A 514 20.17 -7.89 59.29
N ALA A 515 20.61 -6.65 59.51
CA ALA A 515 21.83 -6.35 60.26
C ALA A 515 21.62 -6.53 61.77
N GLU A 516 21.99 -7.69 62.33
CA GLU A 516 22.16 -7.87 63.77
C GLU A 516 23.35 -7.04 64.28
N LYS A 517 23.07 -5.90 64.92
CA LYS A 517 24.03 -5.22 65.80
C LYS A 517 23.89 -5.75 67.23
N LYS A 518 24.70 -6.75 67.56
CA LYS A 518 25.07 -7.04 68.97
C LYS A 518 26.11 -6.01 69.43
N LYS A 519 25.80 -5.23 70.47
CA LYS A 519 26.79 -4.86 71.50
C LYS A 519 26.16 -4.88 72.90
N PRO A 520 26.89 -5.36 73.92
CA PRO A 520 26.31 -5.77 75.20
C PRO A 520 26.53 -4.76 76.34
N LYS A 521 25.72 -4.91 77.42
CA LYS A 521 25.89 -4.42 78.81
C LYS A 521 25.90 -2.89 78.97
N PHE A 522 25.14 -2.27 79.87
CA PHE A 522 24.69 -2.62 81.22
C PHE A 522 23.25 -2.17 81.46
#